data_AF-A0A2M7FJS4-F1
#
_entry.id   AF-A0A2M7FJS4-F1
#
_cell.length_a   1.000
_cell.length_b   1.000
_cell.length_c   1.000
_cell.angle_alpha   90.00
_cell.angle_beta   90.00
_cell.angle_gamma   90.00
#
_symmetry.space_group_name_H-M   'P 1'
#
loop_
_entity.id
_entity.type
_entity.pdbx_description
1 polymer ?
#
loop_
_entity_poly.entity_id
_entity_poly.type
_entity_poly.pdbx_seq_one_letter_code
_entity_poly.pdbx_strand_id
1 'polypeptide(L)' 'MNNQDIKLLGEEVEMLMQERAMLLNVAGAAAVMIGHATAQDLPDAVVEDAEKLSKALNALREDTLKDALDAVQ' A
#
# COMPACT_ATOMS: atom_id res chain seq x y z
N MET A 1 -13.35 -27.39 -15.59
CA MET A 1 -13.58 -25.97 -15.95
C MET A 1 -13.57 -25.88 -17.46
N ASN A 2 -14.50 -25.12 -18.04
CA ASN A 2 -14.53 -24.89 -19.48
C ASN A 2 -13.60 -23.71 -19.86
N ASN A 3 -13.34 -23.51 -21.16
CA ASN A 3 -12.46 -22.43 -21.63
C ASN A 3 -12.98 -21.02 -21.31
N GLN A 4 -14.30 -20.84 -21.16
CA GLN A 4 -14.89 -19.55 -20.78
C GLN A 4 -14.61 -19.26 -19.30
N ASP A 5 -14.74 -20.25 -18.41
CA ASP A 5 -14.45 -20.11 -16.98
C ASP A 5 -12.98 -19.72 -16.75
N ILE A 6 -12.06 -20.34 -17.51
CA ILE A 6 -10.63 -20.03 -17.45
C ILE A 6 -10.37 -18.59 -17.91
N LYS A 7 -11.03 -18.15 -18.98
CA LYS A 7 -10.91 -16.77 -19.50
C LYS A 7 -11.41 -15.75 -18.48
N LEU A 8 -12.58 -15.99 -17.89
CA LEU A 8 -13.19 -15.09 -16.92
C LEU A 8 -12.32 -14.94 -15.66
N LEU A 9 -11.77 -16.07 -15.17
CA LEU A 9 -10.87 -16.05 -14.02
C LEU A 9 -9.58 -15.28 -14.32
N GLY A 10 -9.05 -15.40 -15.54
CA GLY A 10 -7.87 -14.63 -15.96
C GLY A 10 -8.13 -13.13 -15.96
N GLU A 11 -9.28 -12.69 -16.47
CA GLU A 11 -9.70 -11.28 -16.47
C GLU A 11 -9.88 -10.75 -15.04
N GLU A 12 -10.46 -11.55 -14.14
CA GLU A 12 -10.62 -11.17 -12.73
C GLU A 12 -9.28 -11.04 -11.99
N VAL A 13 -8.35 -11.98 -12.22
CA VAL A 13 -7.00 -11.90 -11.66
C VAL A 13 -6.27 -10.67 -12.19
N GLU A 14 -6.38 -10.36 -13.49
CA GLU A 14 -5.76 -9.17 -14.06
C GLU A 14 -6.31 -7.89 -13.41
N MET A 15 -7.62 -7.78 -13.22
CA MET A 15 -8.25 -6.67 -12.52
C MET A 15 -7.74 -6.53 -11.08
N LEU A 16 -7.66 -7.64 -10.33
CA LEU A 16 -7.13 -7.65 -8.97
C LEU A 16 -5.65 -7.24 -8.92
N MET A 17 -4.85 -7.63 -9.91
CA MET A 17 -3.45 -7.25 -10.00
C MET A 17 -3.29 -5.75 -10.28
N GLN A 18 -4.16 -5.17 -11.12
CA GLN A 18 -4.19 -3.73 -11.36
C GLN A 18 -4.57 -2.95 -10.09
N GLU A 19 -5.60 -3.40 -9.37
CA GLU A 19 -5.99 -2.79 -8.09
C GLU A 19 -4.86 -2.89 -7.05
N ARG A 20 -4.20 -4.05 -6.96
CA ARG A 20 -3.03 -4.25 -6.08
C ARG A 20 -1.92 -3.25 -6.41
N ALA A 21 -1.62 -3.02 -7.68
CA ALA A 21 -0.58 -2.07 -8.07
C ALA A 21 -0.91 -0.63 -7.62
N MET A 22 -2.18 -0.21 -7.74
CA MET A 22 -2.63 1.10 -7.24
C MET A 22 -2.51 1.19 -5.71
N LEU A 23 -2.93 0.16 -4.98
CA LEU A 23 -2.81 0.12 -3.53
C LEU A 23 -1.36 0.16 -3.05
N LEU A 24 -0.45 -0.54 -3.76
CA LEU A 24 0.99 -0.48 -3.47
C LEU A 24 1.54 0.93 -3.66
N ASN A 25 1.13 1.64 -4.72
CA ASN A 25 1.56 3.02 -4.95
C ASN A 25 1.09 3.95 -3.81
N VAL A 26 -0.18 3.83 -3.39
CA VAL A 26 -0.72 4.61 -2.26
C VAL A 26 0.00 4.29 -0.95
N ALA A 27 0.20 3.01 -0.65
CA ALA A 27 0.92 2.58 0.55
C ALA A 27 2.39 3.05 0.54
N GLY A 28 3.05 3.01 -0.62
CA GLY A 28 4.42 3.49 -0.80
C GLY A 28 4.53 4.99 -0.57
N ALA A 29 3.64 5.77 -1.18
CA ALA A 29 3.61 7.22 -0.99
C ALA A 29 3.37 7.60 0.49
N ALA A 30 2.47 6.89 1.16
CA ALA A 30 2.23 7.06 2.60
C ALA A 30 3.47 6.68 3.43
N ALA A 31 4.18 5.61 3.08
CA ALA A 31 5.39 5.18 3.77
C ALA A 31 6.54 6.19 3.61
N VAL A 32 6.75 6.73 2.42
CA VAL A 32 7.73 7.80 2.17
C VAL A 32 7.37 9.06 2.96
N MET A 33 6.09 9.44 2.97
CA MET A 33 5.62 10.59 3.75
C MET A 33 5.88 10.42 5.25
N ILE A 34 5.51 9.27 5.84
CA ILE A 34 5.76 8.97 7.25
C ILE A 34 7.26 8.86 7.54
N GLY A 35 8.07 8.33 6.60
CA GLY A 35 9.53 8.23 6.75
C GLY A 35 10.23 9.59 6.82
N HIS A 36 9.64 10.64 6.24
CA HIS A 36 10.13 12.02 6.36
C HIS A 36 9.54 12.77 7.57
N ALA A 37 8.58 12.19 8.29
CA ALA A 37 7.91 12.82 9.41
C ALA A 37 8.68 12.59 10.72
N THR A 38 9.00 13.67 11.44
CA THR A 38 9.55 13.60 12.79
C THR A 38 8.45 13.96 13.78
N ALA A 39 8.12 13.06 14.72
CA ALA A 39 7.01 13.25 15.66
C ALA A 39 7.08 14.57 16.47
N GLN A 40 8.28 15.09 16.71
CA GLN A 40 8.51 16.35 17.44
C GLN A 40 8.15 17.59 16.63
N ASP A 41 8.10 17.47 15.29
CA ASP A 41 7.82 18.55 14.36
C ASP A 41 6.36 18.52 13.85
N LEU A 42 5.60 17.48 14.23
CA LEU A 42 4.20 17.34 13.83
C LEU A 42 3.30 18.18 14.74
N PRO A 43 2.32 18.91 14.19
CA PRO A 43 1.26 19.50 14.99
C PRO A 43 0.52 18.42 15.79
N ASP A 44 0.23 18.68 17.08
CA ASP A 44 -0.47 17.73 17.96
C ASP A 44 -1.75 17.16 17.33
N ALA A 45 -2.45 17.99 16.54
CA ALA A 45 -3.68 17.62 15.85
C ALA A 45 -3.54 16.48 14.82
N VAL A 46 -2.32 16.20 14.34
CA VAL A 46 -2.07 15.15 13.31
C VAL A 46 -1.19 14.00 13.82
N VAL A 47 -0.65 14.11 15.05
CA VAL A 47 0.22 13.06 15.63
C VAL A 47 -0.53 11.73 15.73
N GLU A 48 -1.78 11.75 16.20
CA GLU A 48 -2.58 10.52 16.34
C GLU A 48 -2.84 9.84 14.98
N ASP A 49 -3.11 10.63 13.93
CA ASP A 49 -3.36 10.10 12.59
C ASP A 49 -2.07 9.58 11.92
N ALA A 50 -0.94 10.26 12.13
CA ALA A 50 0.37 9.78 11.71
C ALA A 50 0.76 8.47 12.40
N GLU A 51 0.44 8.32 13.69
CA GLU A 51 0.63 7.06 14.42
C GLU A 51 -0.25 5.94 13.85
N LYS A 52 -1.53 6.20 13.57
CA LYS A 52 -2.44 5.22 12.96
C LYS A 52 -1.90 4.77 11.60
N LEU A 53 -1.44 5.71 10.78
CA LEU A 53 -0.86 5.41 9.46
C LEU A 53 0.43 4.58 9.60
N SER A 54 1.33 4.95 10.52
CA SER A 54 2.54 4.19 10.82
C SER A 54 2.22 2.77 11.29
N LYS A 55 1.23 2.59 12.17
CA LYS A 55 0.76 1.27 12.63
C LYS A 55 0.21 0.44 11.47
N ALA A 56 -0.57 1.04 10.57
CA ALA A 56 -1.11 0.36 9.40
C ALA A 56 -0.01 -0.08 8.43
N LEU A 57 0.98 0.78 8.17
CA LEU A 57 2.14 0.46 7.34
C LEU A 57 2.98 -0.67 7.93
N ASN A 58 3.22 -0.64 9.25
CA ASN A 58 3.96 -1.69 9.96
C ASN A 58 3.19 -3.02 10.09
N ALA A 59 1.87 -3.02 9.84
CA ALA A 59 1.08 -4.25 9.78
C ALA A 59 1.17 -4.96 8.42
N LEU A 60 1.72 -4.29 7.39
CA LEU A 60 2.03 -4.93 6.13
C LEU A 60 3.15 -5.95 6.32
N ARG A 61 3.11 -7.02 5.54
CA ARG A 61 4.26 -7.93 5.44
C ARG A 61 5.45 -7.17 4.86
N GLU A 62 6.66 -7.51 5.29
CA GLU A 62 7.89 -6.84 4.85
C GLU A 62 8.06 -6.86 3.32
N ASP A 63 7.73 -7.98 2.68
CA ASP A 63 7.72 -8.11 1.21
C ASP A 63 6.76 -7.12 0.54
N THR A 64 5.60 -6.91 1.15
CA THR A 64 4.54 -6.04 0.64
C THR A 64 4.87 -4.57 0.86
N LEU A 65 5.48 -4.24 2.01
CA LEU A 65 5.99 -2.90 2.27
C LEU A 65 7.13 -2.54 1.31
N LYS A 66 8.02 -3.51 1.03
CA LYS A 66 9.07 -3.34 0.03
C LYS A 66 8.50 -3.11 -1.37
N ASP A 67 7.57 -3.96 -1.82
CA ASP A 67 6.87 -3.77 -3.11
C ASP A 67 6.23 -2.37 -3.22
N ALA A 68 5.66 -1.87 -2.12
CA ALA A 68 5.04 -0.56 -2.06
C ALA A 68 6.07 0.58 -2.20
N LEU A 69 7.20 0.48 -1.51
CA LEU A 69 8.30 1.44 -1.62
C LEU A 69 8.91 1.43 -3.03
N ASP A 70 9.13 0.26 -3.62
CA ASP A 70 9.66 0.10 -4.98
C ASP A 70 8.71 0.70 -6.04
N ALA A 71 7.39 0.75 -5.77
CA ALA A 71 6.39 1.32 -6.68
C ALA A 71 6.39 2.86 -6.76
N VAL A 72 7.13 3.55 -5.89
CA VAL A 72 7.20 5.02 -5.81
C VAL A 72 8.63 5.59 -5.90
N GLN A 73 9.63 4.75 -6.11
CA GLN A 73 11.05 5.12 -6.23
C GLN A 73 11.52 5.24 -7.67
#